data_AF-A0A6J8A2E0-F1
#
_entry.id   AF-A0A6J8A2E0-F1
#
_cell.length_a   1.000
_cell.length_b   1.000
_cell.length_c   1.000
_cell.angle_alpha   90.00
_cell.angle_beta   90.00
_cell.angle_gamma   90.00
#
_symmetry.space_group_name_H-M   'P 1'
#
loop_
_entity.id
_entity.type
_entity.pdbx_description
1 polymer ?
#
loop_
_entity_poly.entity_id
_entity_poly.type
_entity_poly.pdbx_seq_one_letter_code
_entity_poly.pdbx_strand_id
1 'polypeptide(L)'
;MGNIGTMKDNWRCLLIHQLCSSLPEIICRVLPAVHALSGCDTTSSLFGICKKSVYKVLKDAVLDFSDLDNLGDSDRETAISCSRRFVARLYDQKKNYASCHQDINKLRVKLATSRDSSLVRLPPSEAALRQHILRASFQTKIWHASCLSKPPLPSSLEYGWRSFKDSLHPVYFEGNIVSSFSS
;
A
#
# COMPACT_ATOMS: atom_id res chain seq x y z
N MET A 1 -14.63 -52.47 16.55
CA MET A 1 -14.36 -51.97 15.18
C MET A 1 -14.67 -50.48 15.18
N GLY A 2 -13.66 -49.64 14.91
CA GLY A 2 -13.74 -48.19 15.10
C GLY A 2 -14.63 -47.50 14.07
N ASN A 3 -15.41 -46.53 14.53
CA ASN A 3 -16.18 -45.63 13.68
C ASN A 3 -15.23 -44.69 12.91
N ILE A 4 -15.25 -44.80 11.59
CA ILE A 4 -14.58 -43.85 10.69
C ILE A 4 -15.45 -42.59 10.65
N GLY A 5 -15.05 -41.57 11.42
CA GLY A 5 -15.63 -40.24 11.30
C GLY A 5 -15.34 -39.65 9.93
N THR A 6 -16.38 -39.25 9.20
CA THR A 6 -16.24 -38.51 7.94
C THR A 6 -15.54 -37.17 8.20
N MET A 7 -14.28 -37.04 7.77
CA MET A 7 -13.60 -35.75 7.75
C MET A 7 -14.24 -34.86 6.69
N LYS A 8 -14.70 -33.68 7.10
CA LYS A 8 -15.29 -32.68 6.21
C LYS A 8 -14.15 -31.89 5.56
N ASP A 9 -13.92 -32.12 4.27
CA ASP A 9 -12.89 -31.40 3.51
C ASP A 9 -13.26 -29.90 3.41
N ASN A 10 -12.43 -29.04 3.98
CA ASN A 10 -12.63 -27.58 4.03
C ASN A 10 -11.97 -26.85 2.85
N TRP A 11 -11.74 -27.54 1.73
CA TRP A 11 -11.10 -26.97 0.56
C TRP A 11 -12.00 -25.90 -0.08
N ARG A 12 -11.42 -24.71 -0.29
CA ARG A 12 -12.08 -23.61 -1.00
C ARG A 12 -11.38 -23.40 -2.33
N CYS A 13 -12.05 -23.74 -3.43
CA CYS A 13 -11.59 -23.37 -4.76
C CYS A 13 -12.05 -21.93 -5.06
N LEU A 14 -11.10 -21.03 -5.34
CA LEU A 14 -11.38 -19.65 -5.73
C LEU A 14 -11.09 -19.49 -7.22
N LEU A 15 -12.14 -19.43 -8.03
CA LEU A 15 -12.04 -19.21 -9.46
C LEU A 15 -11.82 -17.73 -9.74
N ILE A 16 -10.54 -17.35 -9.97
CA ILE A 16 -10.14 -15.96 -10.17
C ILE A 16 -10.92 -15.30 -11.31
N HIS A 17 -11.14 -16.03 -12.42
CA HIS A 17 -11.91 -15.52 -13.54
C HIS A 17 -13.36 -15.14 -13.15
N GLN A 18 -14.03 -15.96 -12.33
CA GLN A 18 -15.38 -15.66 -11.83
C GLN A 18 -15.38 -14.47 -10.88
N LEU A 19 -14.35 -14.37 -10.02
CA LEU A 19 -14.19 -13.24 -9.13
C LEU A 19 -14.04 -11.94 -9.93
N CYS A 20 -13.17 -11.93 -10.94
CA CYS A 20 -13.00 -10.79 -11.83
C CYS A 20 -14.30 -10.40 -12.55
N SER A 21 -15.08 -11.38 -13.02
CA SER A 21 -16.39 -11.12 -13.65
C SER A 21 -17.43 -10.55 -12.67
N SER A 22 -17.29 -10.82 -11.37
CA SER A 22 -18.23 -10.33 -10.34
C SER A 22 -17.90 -8.93 -9.80
N LEU A 23 -16.71 -8.41 -10.11
CA LEU A 23 -16.22 -7.13 -9.60
C LEU A 23 -16.28 -6.04 -10.68
N PRO A 24 -16.53 -4.77 -10.30
CA PRO A 24 -16.34 -3.65 -11.21
C PRO A 24 -14.92 -3.67 -11.79
N GLU A 25 -14.82 -3.45 -13.11
CA GLU A 25 -13.55 -3.54 -13.84
C GLU A 25 -12.46 -2.64 -13.24
N ILE A 26 -12.83 -1.43 -12.81
CA ILE A 26 -11.92 -0.49 -12.15
C ILE A 26 -11.37 -1.04 -10.82
N ILE A 27 -12.15 -1.80 -10.05
CA ILE A 27 -11.66 -2.45 -8.82
C ILE A 27 -10.61 -3.49 -9.18
N CYS A 28 -10.84 -4.31 -10.21
CA CYS A 28 -9.86 -5.31 -10.67
C CYS A 28 -8.53 -4.66 -11.07
N ARG A 29 -8.61 -3.51 -11.76
CA ARG A 29 -7.46 -2.73 -12.23
C ARG A 29 -6.63 -2.11 -11.10
N VAL A 30 -7.26 -1.50 -10.10
CA VAL A 30 -6.54 -0.82 -9.00
C VAL A 30 -6.11 -1.78 -7.86
N LEU A 31 -6.67 -2.99 -7.79
CA LEU A 31 -6.41 -3.95 -6.71
C LEU A 31 -4.92 -4.29 -6.51
N PRO A 32 -4.10 -4.51 -7.56
CA PRO A 32 -2.66 -4.70 -7.41
C PRO A 32 -1.99 -3.54 -6.67
N ALA A 33 -2.20 -2.32 -7.12
CA ALA A 33 -1.65 -1.11 -6.48
C ALA A 33 -2.10 -0.98 -5.02
N VAL A 34 -3.40 -1.17 -4.76
CA VAL A 34 -3.98 -1.11 -3.42
C VAL A 34 -3.39 -2.19 -2.50
N HIS A 35 -3.16 -3.40 -3.03
CA HIS A 35 -2.54 -4.47 -2.26
C HIS A 35 -1.09 -4.13 -1.91
N ALA A 36 -0.31 -3.65 -2.87
CA ALA A 36 1.08 -3.25 -2.63
C ALA A 36 1.17 -2.08 -1.63
N LEU A 37 0.28 -1.10 -1.71
CA LEU A 37 0.25 0.06 -0.81
C LEU A 37 -0.18 -0.28 0.61
N SER A 38 -1.15 -1.20 0.78
CA SER A 38 -1.63 -1.59 2.11
C SER A 38 -0.75 -2.64 2.80
N GLY A 39 0.14 -3.30 2.05
CA GLY A 39 1.10 -4.29 2.54
C GLY A 39 0.95 -5.64 1.85
N CYS A 40 2.08 -6.16 1.38
CA CYS A 40 2.24 -7.49 0.78
C CYS A 40 3.58 -8.10 1.21
N ASP A 41 4.02 -9.20 0.57
CA ASP A 41 5.26 -9.87 0.97
C ASP A 41 6.52 -9.00 0.80
N THR A 42 6.48 -8.01 -0.11
CA THR A 42 7.62 -7.12 -0.43
C THR A 42 7.44 -5.70 0.10
N THR A 43 6.29 -5.36 0.68
CA THR A 43 6.00 -4.01 1.20
C THR A 43 5.42 -4.07 2.61
N SER A 44 5.77 -3.08 3.43
CA SER A 44 5.34 -3.07 4.83
C SER A 44 3.82 -2.90 4.96
N SER A 45 3.22 -3.55 5.96
CA SER A 45 1.82 -3.34 6.32
C SER A 45 1.62 -2.03 7.08
N LEU A 46 0.48 -1.36 6.86
CA LEU A 46 0.09 -0.19 7.64
C LEU A 46 -0.51 -0.61 9.00
N PHE A 47 0.09 -0.17 10.11
CA PHE A 47 -0.35 -0.58 11.45
C PHE A 47 -1.82 -0.19 11.72
N GLY A 48 -2.62 -1.15 12.20
CA GLY A 48 -4.03 -0.95 12.52
C GLY A 48 -4.97 -0.85 11.30
N ILE A 49 -4.46 -1.03 10.09
CA ILE A 49 -5.25 -1.06 8.85
C ILE A 49 -5.29 -2.49 8.31
N CYS A 50 -6.49 -3.06 8.17
CA CYS A 50 -6.66 -4.44 7.68
C CYS A 50 -7.19 -4.47 6.24
N LYS A 51 -6.98 -5.59 5.54
CA LYS A 51 -7.45 -5.77 4.14
C LYS A 51 -8.96 -5.51 3.98
N LYS A 52 -9.76 -5.87 5.00
CA LYS A 52 -11.21 -5.59 5.02
C LYS A 52 -11.50 -4.08 5.04
N SER A 53 -10.78 -3.28 5.84
CA SER A 53 -10.97 -1.83 5.86
C SER A 53 -10.46 -1.17 4.58
N VAL A 54 -9.34 -1.65 4.04
CA VAL A 54 -8.78 -1.19 2.76
C VAL A 54 -9.79 -1.39 1.63
N TYR A 55 -10.33 -2.60 1.51
CA TYR A 55 -11.30 -2.91 0.47
C TYR A 55 -12.62 -2.16 0.65
N LYS A 56 -13.04 -1.90 1.90
CA LYS A 56 -14.22 -1.05 2.18
C LYS A 56 -13.99 0.38 1.68
N VAL A 57 -12.84 0.98 1.97
CA VAL A 57 -12.48 2.33 1.49
C VAL A 57 -12.43 2.36 -0.04
N LEU A 58 -11.85 1.33 -0.65
CA LEU A 58 -11.78 1.22 -2.11
C LEU A 58 -13.19 1.15 -2.72
N LYS A 59 -14.09 0.32 -2.19
CA LYS A 59 -15.46 0.22 -2.67
C LYS A 59 -16.27 1.51 -2.51
N ASP A 60 -16.05 2.23 -1.42
CA ASP A 60 -16.75 3.49 -1.10
C ASP A 60 -16.41 4.63 -2.08
N ALA A 61 -15.18 4.63 -2.62
CA ALA A 61 -14.63 5.76 -3.32
C ALA A 61 -13.70 5.36 -4.48
N VAL A 62 -14.04 4.30 -5.21
CA VAL A 62 -13.14 3.74 -6.24
C VAL A 62 -12.79 4.76 -7.33
N LEU A 63 -13.72 5.66 -7.68
CA LEU A 63 -13.50 6.69 -8.67
C LEU A 63 -12.48 7.75 -8.22
N ASP A 64 -12.33 7.97 -6.91
CA ASP A 64 -11.35 8.91 -6.34
C ASP A 64 -9.89 8.38 -6.44
N PHE A 65 -9.75 7.08 -6.72
CA PHE A 65 -8.49 6.32 -6.73
C PHE A 65 -8.27 5.55 -8.04
N SER A 66 -8.96 5.93 -9.11
CA SER A 66 -8.82 5.30 -10.43
C SER A 66 -7.42 5.48 -11.02
N ASP A 67 -6.72 6.54 -10.63
CA ASP A 67 -5.33 6.82 -10.97
C ASP A 67 -4.33 5.78 -10.43
N LEU A 68 -4.72 4.99 -9.42
CA LEU A 68 -3.90 3.88 -8.91
C LEU A 68 -3.75 2.72 -9.91
N ASP A 69 -4.62 2.61 -10.91
CA ASP A 69 -4.50 1.63 -12.00
C ASP A 69 -3.14 1.75 -12.70
N ASN A 70 -2.63 2.97 -12.84
CA ASN A 70 -1.36 3.23 -13.51
C ASN A 70 -0.19 3.39 -12.52
N LEU A 71 -0.33 2.98 -11.25
CA LEU A 71 0.69 3.22 -10.23
C LEU A 71 2.07 2.64 -10.59
N GLY A 72 2.08 1.49 -11.28
CA GLY A 72 3.31 0.86 -11.74
C GLY A 72 4.04 1.65 -12.83
N ASP A 73 3.34 2.44 -13.63
CA ASP A 73 3.88 3.12 -14.82
C ASP A 73 3.88 4.64 -14.74
N SER A 74 3.25 5.19 -13.70
CA SER A 74 3.26 6.62 -13.40
C SER A 74 4.68 7.10 -13.05
N ASP A 75 4.95 8.38 -13.33
CA ASP A 75 6.15 9.03 -12.82
C ASP A 75 6.12 9.10 -11.28
N ARG A 76 7.30 9.33 -10.70
CA ARG A 76 7.52 9.30 -9.25
C ARG A 76 6.60 10.23 -8.48
N GLU A 77 6.41 11.46 -8.94
CA GLU A 77 5.64 12.45 -8.18
C GLU A 77 4.14 12.21 -8.33
N THR A 78 3.68 11.77 -9.51
CA THR A 78 2.29 11.31 -9.70
C THR A 78 1.96 10.11 -8.83
N ALA A 79 2.82 9.08 -8.83
CA ALA A 79 2.67 7.89 -7.99
C ALA A 79 2.60 8.25 -6.50
N ILE A 80 3.45 9.16 -6.05
CA ILE A 80 3.46 9.68 -4.68
C ILE A 80 2.15 10.42 -4.37
N SER A 81 1.68 11.28 -5.27
CA SER A 81 0.47 12.08 -5.09
C SER A 81 -0.80 11.22 -4.94
N CYS A 82 -1.05 10.31 -5.88
CA CYS A 82 -2.23 9.45 -5.86
C CYS A 82 -2.23 8.49 -4.66
N SER A 83 -1.08 7.87 -4.40
CA SER A 83 -0.91 6.93 -3.29
C SER A 83 -1.02 7.61 -1.93
N ARG A 84 -0.50 8.83 -1.77
CA ARG A 84 -0.64 9.62 -0.54
C ARG A 84 -2.10 9.86 -0.21
N ARG A 85 -2.90 10.28 -1.20
CA ARG A 85 -4.34 10.53 -1.02
C ARG A 85 -5.05 9.25 -0.56
N PHE A 86 -4.72 8.11 -1.16
CA PHE A 86 -5.27 6.82 -0.75
C PHE A 86 -4.86 6.43 0.68
N VAL A 87 -3.58 6.51 1.02
CA VAL A 87 -3.10 6.18 2.37
C VAL A 87 -3.70 7.12 3.41
N ALA A 88 -3.78 8.43 3.13
CA ALA A 88 -4.45 9.39 4.00
C ALA A 88 -5.91 9.01 4.27
N ARG A 89 -6.65 8.61 3.22
CA ARG A 89 -8.03 8.12 3.34
C ARG A 89 -8.14 6.87 4.22
N LEU A 90 -7.14 5.97 4.22
CA LEU A 90 -7.14 4.78 5.09
C LEU A 90 -7.04 5.13 6.58
N TYR A 91 -6.31 6.20 6.94
CA TYR A 91 -6.20 6.68 8.31
C TYR A 91 -7.36 7.59 8.72
N ASP A 92 -8.03 8.23 7.76
CA ASP A 92 -9.22 9.07 7.95
C ASP A 92 -10.44 8.51 7.19
N GLN A 93 -10.85 7.30 7.57
CA GLN A 93 -11.97 6.59 6.93
C GLN A 93 -13.32 7.29 7.09
N LYS A 94 -13.45 8.21 8.04
CA LYS A 94 -14.67 9.03 8.22
C LYS A 94 -14.60 10.38 7.49
N LYS A 95 -13.50 10.69 6.79
CA LYS A 95 -13.30 11.97 6.06
C LYS A 95 -13.37 13.18 7.01
N ASN A 96 -13.05 13.02 8.30
CA ASN A 96 -13.09 14.11 9.29
C ASN A 96 -12.05 15.20 8.99
N TYR A 97 -10.97 14.84 8.30
CA TYR A 97 -9.84 15.70 7.95
C TYR A 97 -9.53 15.59 6.45
N ALA A 98 -10.57 15.50 5.60
CA ALA A 98 -10.44 15.35 4.15
C ALA A 98 -9.53 16.41 3.50
N SER A 99 -9.57 17.65 4.00
CA SER A 99 -8.71 18.75 3.54
C SER A 99 -7.20 18.50 3.74
N CYS A 100 -6.83 17.56 4.60
CA CYS A 100 -5.44 17.18 4.87
C CYS A 100 -4.96 16.00 4.01
N HIS A 101 -5.80 15.38 3.17
CA HIS A 101 -5.42 14.14 2.46
C HIS A 101 -4.30 14.35 1.43
N GLN A 102 -4.02 15.59 1.03
CA GLN A 102 -2.89 15.95 0.17
C GLN A 102 -1.57 16.12 0.93
N ASP A 103 -1.60 16.17 2.27
CA ASP A 103 -0.46 16.43 3.14
C ASP A 103 -0.51 15.51 4.36
N ILE A 104 0.17 14.37 4.24
CA ILE A 104 0.09 13.33 5.27
C ILE A 104 0.63 13.82 6.62
N ASN A 105 1.59 14.77 6.63
CA ASN A 105 2.14 15.33 7.86
C ASN A 105 1.10 16.21 8.56
N LYS A 106 0.35 17.05 7.83
CA LYS A 106 -0.79 17.78 8.41
C LYS A 106 -1.85 16.85 8.97
N LEU A 107 -2.18 15.77 8.24
CA LEU A 107 -3.10 14.75 8.77
C LEU A 107 -2.55 14.11 10.05
N ARG A 108 -1.25 13.81 10.09
CA ARG A 108 -0.57 13.24 11.27
C ARG A 108 -0.71 14.16 12.48
N VAL A 109 -0.49 15.46 12.32
CA VAL A 109 -0.67 16.47 13.39
C VAL A 109 -2.12 16.55 13.85
N LYS A 110 -3.09 16.56 12.92
CA LYS A 110 -4.52 16.56 13.27
C LYS A 110 -4.91 15.30 14.04
N LEU A 111 -4.44 14.12 13.63
CA LEU A 111 -4.74 12.86 14.31
C LEU A 111 -4.10 12.79 15.70
N ALA A 112 -2.87 13.26 15.84
CA ALA A 112 -2.16 13.30 17.12
C ALA A 112 -2.80 14.24 18.16
N THR A 113 -3.44 15.33 17.70
CA THR A 113 -4.07 16.31 18.60
C THR A 113 -5.55 16.07 18.84
N SER A 114 -6.24 15.37 17.94
CA SER A 114 -7.70 15.14 18.04
C SER A 114 -8.10 13.85 18.74
N ARG A 115 -7.17 12.90 18.86
CA ARG A 115 -7.42 11.60 19.47
C ARG A 115 -6.33 11.36 20.50
N ASP A 116 -6.69 10.82 21.66
CA ASP A 116 -5.75 10.18 22.58
C ASP A 116 -5.24 8.87 21.96
N SER A 117 -4.59 9.01 20.81
CA SER A 117 -4.22 7.92 19.92
C SER A 117 -2.75 7.62 20.10
N SER A 118 -2.47 6.36 20.44
CA SER A 118 -1.12 5.85 20.48
C SER A 118 -0.35 6.21 19.22
N LEU A 119 0.90 6.66 19.37
CA LEU A 119 1.76 7.13 18.27
C LEU A 119 1.89 6.10 17.13
N VAL A 120 1.77 4.80 17.43
CA VAL A 120 1.81 3.72 16.43
C VAL A 120 0.61 3.73 15.48
N ARG A 121 -0.50 4.39 15.84
CA ARG A 121 -1.72 4.51 15.01
C ARG A 121 -1.71 5.73 14.11
N LEU A 122 -0.66 6.57 14.17
CA LEU A 122 -0.49 7.69 13.27
C LEU A 122 -0.09 7.18 11.87
N PRO A 123 -0.44 7.92 10.80
CA PRO A 123 0.10 7.62 9.48
C PRO A 123 1.63 7.77 9.47
N PRO A 124 2.32 7.12 8.51
CA PRO A 124 3.75 7.34 8.29
C PRO A 124 4.05 8.82 8.06
N SER A 125 5.29 9.24 8.35
CA SER A 125 5.77 10.56 7.92
C SER A 125 5.83 10.63 6.39
N GLU A 126 5.77 11.84 5.83
CA GLU A 126 5.91 12.04 4.38
C GLU A 126 7.17 11.36 3.81
N ALA A 127 8.32 11.50 4.49
CA ALA A 127 9.58 10.90 4.06
C ALA A 127 9.52 9.36 4.04
N ALA A 128 8.89 8.75 5.05
CA ALA A 128 8.74 7.29 5.11
C ALA A 128 7.70 6.78 4.10
N LEU A 129 6.61 7.54 3.94
CA LEU A 129 5.54 7.23 3.00
C LEU A 129 6.05 7.27 1.56
N ARG A 130 6.87 8.26 1.18
CA ARG A 130 7.49 8.33 -0.15
C ARG A 130 8.25 7.05 -0.49
N GLN A 131 9.09 6.57 0.42
CA GLN A 131 9.87 5.35 0.20
C GLN A 131 8.98 4.09 0.12
N HIS A 132 7.94 4.03 0.95
CA HIS A 132 6.95 2.96 0.88
C HIS A 132 6.20 2.93 -0.46
N ILE A 133 5.78 4.10 -0.94
CA ILE A 133 5.09 4.23 -2.24
C ILE A 133 5.99 3.77 -3.37
N LEU A 134 7.26 4.14 -3.37
CA LEU A 134 8.21 3.68 -4.40
C LEU A 134 8.29 2.15 -4.45
N ARG A 135 8.44 1.49 -3.30
CA ARG A 135 8.44 0.02 -3.26
C ARG A 135 7.13 -0.56 -3.75
N ALA A 136 6.00 0.03 -3.37
CA ALA A 136 4.68 -0.40 -3.83
C ALA A 136 4.48 -0.22 -5.34
N SER A 137 4.94 0.89 -5.92
CA SER A 137 4.94 1.13 -7.36
C SER A 137 5.78 0.09 -8.09
N PHE A 138 6.97 -0.23 -7.58
CA PHE A 138 7.83 -1.26 -8.17
C PHE A 138 7.17 -2.64 -8.14
N GLN A 139 6.58 -3.01 -7.00
CA GLN A 139 5.84 -4.27 -6.88
C GLN A 139 4.65 -4.35 -7.85
N THR A 140 3.93 -3.23 -8.01
CA THR A 140 2.81 -3.12 -8.95
C THR A 140 3.29 -3.30 -10.39
N LYS A 141 4.42 -2.66 -10.75
CA LYS A 141 5.05 -2.81 -12.07
C LYS A 141 5.43 -4.27 -12.36
N ILE A 142 6.00 -4.99 -11.38
CA ILE A 142 6.30 -6.42 -11.51
C ILE A 142 5.03 -7.22 -11.82
N TRP A 143 3.94 -6.96 -11.09
CA TRP A 143 2.67 -7.68 -11.30
C TRP A 143 2.04 -7.36 -12.65
N HIS A 144 2.06 -6.10 -13.10
CA HIS A 144 1.55 -5.73 -14.43
C HIS A 144 2.35 -6.37 -15.56
N ALA A 145 3.65 -6.56 -15.36
CA ALA A 145 4.54 -7.18 -16.33
C ALA A 145 4.65 -8.71 -16.19
N SER A 146 3.84 -9.35 -15.33
CA SER A 146 3.96 -10.77 -14.98
C SER A 146 3.72 -11.74 -16.16
N CYS A 147 3.01 -11.30 -17.20
CA CYS A 147 2.79 -12.08 -18.42
C CYS A 147 3.98 -12.02 -19.40
N LEU A 148 4.99 -11.18 -19.15
CA LEU A 148 6.17 -11.05 -20.00
C LEU A 148 7.28 -11.97 -19.50
N SER A 149 7.88 -12.77 -20.39
CA SER A 149 8.98 -13.68 -20.00
C SER A 149 10.25 -12.94 -19.55
N LYS A 150 10.48 -11.72 -20.08
CA LYS A 150 11.59 -10.84 -19.72
C LYS A 150 11.08 -9.39 -19.61
N PRO A 151 10.43 -9.03 -18.50
CA PRO A 151 9.85 -7.71 -18.34
C PRO A 151 10.96 -6.64 -18.27
N PRO A 152 10.82 -5.50 -18.96
CA PRO A 152 11.81 -4.42 -18.92
C PRO A 152 11.66 -3.61 -17.62
N LEU A 153 12.05 -4.21 -16.50
CA LEU A 153 11.96 -3.59 -15.18
C LEU A 153 13.13 -2.63 -14.94
N PRO A 154 12.88 -1.43 -14.37
CA PRO A 154 13.94 -0.55 -13.92
C PRO A 154 14.69 -1.13 -12.71
N SER A 155 15.80 -0.51 -12.33
CA SER A 155 16.55 -0.92 -11.15
C SER A 155 15.70 -0.75 -9.89
N SER A 156 15.63 -1.78 -9.05
CA SER A 156 14.93 -1.69 -7.76
C SER A 156 15.54 -0.63 -6.84
N LEU A 157 16.82 -0.28 -7.04
CA LEU A 157 17.52 0.75 -6.27
C LEU A 157 16.94 2.16 -6.47
N GLU A 158 16.22 2.39 -7.57
CA GLU A 158 15.51 3.66 -7.81
C GLU A 158 14.15 3.71 -7.09
N TYR A 159 13.72 2.59 -6.50
CA TYR A 159 12.38 2.39 -5.94
C TYR A 159 12.40 2.09 -4.43
N GLY A 160 13.21 2.83 -3.68
CA GLY A 160 13.23 2.75 -2.21
C GLY A 160 13.81 1.46 -1.65
N TRP A 161 14.70 0.84 -2.42
CA TRP A 161 15.57 -0.26 -2.01
C TRP A 161 17.03 0.18 -2.07
N ARG A 162 17.87 -0.43 -1.24
CA ARG A 162 19.33 -0.31 -1.31
C ARG A 162 19.97 -1.68 -1.30
N SER A 163 21.11 -1.85 -1.98
CA SER A 163 21.90 -3.07 -1.84
C SER A 163 22.70 -3.04 -0.54
N PHE A 164 22.75 -4.17 0.14
CA PHE A 164 23.61 -4.39 1.29
C PHE A 164 23.95 -5.88 1.36
N LYS A 165 25.25 -6.20 1.29
CA LYS A 165 25.76 -7.59 1.37
C LYS A 165 24.95 -8.56 0.50
N ASP A 166 24.86 -8.27 -0.79
CA ASP A 166 24.16 -9.08 -1.81
C ASP A 166 22.64 -9.26 -1.59
N SER A 167 22.05 -8.45 -0.72
CA SER A 167 20.60 -8.44 -0.46
C SER A 167 20.00 -7.06 -0.62
N LEU A 168 18.69 -7.00 -0.87
CA LEU A 168 17.95 -5.73 -0.94
C LEU A 168 17.35 -5.41 0.43
N HIS A 169 17.67 -4.23 0.93
CA HIS A 169 17.08 -3.69 2.15
C HIS A 169 16.18 -2.50 1.81
N PRO A 170 15.03 -2.34 2.47
CA PRO A 170 14.18 -1.18 2.27
C PRO A 170 14.89 0.08 2.78
N VAL A 171 14.82 1.15 2.00
CA VAL A 171 15.12 2.51 2.46
C VAL A 171 13.91 2.99 3.26
N TYR A 172 14.02 3.17 4.57
CA TYR A 172 12.85 3.51 5.39
C TYR A 172 12.41 4.96 5.24
N PHE A 173 13.34 5.89 5.06
CA PHE A 173 13.09 7.31 4.81
C PHE A 173 14.36 7.97 4.26
N GLU A 174 14.20 9.13 3.63
CA GLU A 174 15.30 10.02 3.21
C GLU A 174 15.10 11.40 3.88
N GLY A 175 16.18 11.98 4.39
CA GLY A 175 16.17 13.28 5.06
C GLY A 175 17.20 13.36 6.19
N ASN A 176 17.44 14.57 6.69
CA ASN A 176 18.36 14.80 7.80
C ASN A 176 17.80 14.12 9.07
N ILE A 177 18.40 13.00 9.44
CA ILE A 177 18.37 12.56 10.84
C ILE A 177 19.25 13.58 11.54
N VAL A 178 18.65 14.48 12.32
CA VAL A 178 19.43 15.38 13.17
C VAL A 178 20.33 14.49 14.04
N SER A 179 21.60 14.41 13.67
CA SER A 179 22.61 13.59 14.32
C SER A 179 23.89 14.41 14.47
N SER A 180 23.77 15.47 15.26
CA SER A 180 24.86 16.04 16.04
C SER A 180 24.28 16.98 17.10
N PHE A 181 23.70 16.41 18.15
CA PHE A 181 23.77 17.08 19.44
C PHE A 181 25.21 16.92 19.92
N SER A 182 26.07 17.82 19.48
CA SER A 182 27.36 18.04 20.13
C SER A 182 27.04 18.57 21.52
N SER A 183 27.29 17.76 22.54
CA SER A 183 27.33 18.21 23.94
C SER A 183 28.56 19.06 24.18
#